data_AF-A0A0E4GAY7-F1
#
_entry.id   AF-A0A0E4GAY7-F1
#
_cell.length_a   1.000
_cell.length_b   1.000
_cell.length_c   1.000
_cell.angle_alpha   90.00
_cell.angle_beta   90.00
_cell.angle_gamma   90.00
#
_symmetry.space_group_name_H-M   'P 1'
#
loop_
_entity.id
_entity.type
_entity.pdbx_description
1 polymer ?
#
loop_
_entity_poly.entity_id
_entity_poly.type
_entity_poly.pdbx_seq_one_letter_code
_entity_poly.pdbx_strand_id
1 'polypeptide(L)' 'MNENIRMQILAIRESGVTNMFDIPRVTQEAYSRDFHELVNYLNDHKTEYARFILTGEEDESK' A
#
# COMPACT_ATOMS: atom_id res chain seq x y z
N MET A 1 -5.48 -8.58 1.66
CA MET A 1 -5.61 -7.14 1.32
C MET A 1 -7.05 -6.84 0.90
N ASN A 2 -7.66 -5.74 1.37
CA ASN A 2 -8.99 -5.32 0.92
C ASN A 2 -8.92 -4.53 -0.39
N GLU A 3 -10.01 -4.51 -1.17
CA GLU A 3 -10.11 -3.72 -2.41
C GLU A 3 -9.86 -2.22 -2.19
N ASN A 4 -10.33 -1.66 -1.06
CA ASN A 4 -10.07 -0.26 -0.69
C ASN A 4 -8.57 0.01 -0.50
N ILE A 5 -7.86 -0.85 0.22
CA ILE A 5 -6.41 -0.73 0.46
C ILE A 5 -5.66 -0.82 -0.87
N ARG A 6 -6.10 -1.71 -1.77
CA ARG A 6 -5.53 -1.81 -3.12
C ARG A 6 -5.68 -0.51 -3.90
N MET A 7 -6.89 0.06 -3.94
CA MET A 7 -7.12 1.33 -4.63
C MET A 7 -6.26 2.46 -4.05
N GLN A 8 -6.08 2.51 -2.73
CA GLN A 8 -5.21 3.49 -2.06
C GLN A 8 -3.74 3.31 -2.46
N ILE A 9 -3.24 2.07 -2.49
CA ILE A 9 -1.87 1.75 -2.94
C ILE A 9 -1.67 2.15 -4.41
N LEU A 10 -2.63 1.83 -5.27
CA LEU A 10 -2.58 2.19 -6.69
C LEU A 10 -2.62 3.71 -6.89
N ALA A 11 -3.41 4.44 -6.10
CA ALA A 11 -3.44 5.90 -6.15
C ALA A 11 -2.09 6.53 -5.77
N ILE A 12 -1.39 5.97 -4.78
CA ILE A 12 -0.02 6.40 -4.42
C ILE A 12 0.96 6.03 -5.53
N ARG A 13 0.84 4.83 -6.10
CA ARG A 13 1.69 4.39 -7.22
C ARG A 13 1.55 5.28 -8.44
N GLU A 14 0.32 5.60 -8.83
CA GLU A 14 0.02 6.49 -9.96
C GLU A 14 0.52 7.93 -9.71
N SER A 15 0.59 8.36 -8.45
CA SER A 15 1.16 9.67 -8.13
C SER A 15 2.64 9.79 -8.50
N GLY A 16 3.39 8.69 -8.47
CA GLY A 16 4.84 8.67 -8.75
C GLY A 16 5.69 9.49 -7.77
N VAL A 17 5.12 9.96 -6.66
CA VAL A 17 5.80 10.88 -5.71
C VAL A 17 6.83 10.15 -4.85
N THR A 18 6.64 8.85 -4.60
CA THR A 18 7.50 8.05 -3.74
C THR A 18 7.79 6.68 -4.35
N ASN A 19 8.92 6.10 -3.96
CA ASN A 19 9.16 4.67 -4.16
C ASN A 19 8.16 3.88 -3.31
N MET A 20 7.50 2.88 -3.91
CA MET A 20 6.53 2.04 -3.22
C MET A 20 7.17 1.17 -2.14
N PHE A 21 8.48 0.91 -2.17
CA PHE A 21 9.18 0.20 -1.10
C PHE A 21 9.61 1.10 0.07
N ASP A 22 9.54 2.42 -0.10
CA ASP A 22 9.82 3.38 0.96
C ASP A 22 8.59 3.51 1.87
N ILE A 23 8.39 2.50 2.74
CA ILE A 23 7.22 2.41 3.62
C ILE A 23 7.03 3.69 4.44
N PRO A 24 8.04 4.29 5.10
CA PRO A 24 7.86 5.54 5.82
C PRO A 24 7.28 6.67 4.96
N ARG A 25 7.75 6.80 3.72
CA ARG A 25 7.29 7.83 2.78
C ARG A 25 5.89 7.51 2.24
N VAL A 26 5.60 6.24 1.94
CA VAL A 26 4.26 5.78 1.54
C VAL A 26 3.25 6.02 2.66
N THR A 27 3.59 5.74 3.91
CA THR A 27 2.73 6.00 5.07
C THR A 27 2.47 7.49 5.24
N GLN A 28 3.47 8.34 5.00
CA GLN A 28 3.30 9.79 5.04
C GLN A 28 2.35 10.29 3.93
N GLU A 29 2.52 9.82 2.70
CA GLU A 29 1.63 10.15 1.58
C GLU A 29 0.21 9.62 1.81
N ALA A 30 0.09 8.41 2.35
CA ALA A 30 -1.19 7.83 2.74
C ALA A 30 -1.89 8.71 3.80
N TYR A 31 -1.14 9.16 4.82
CA TYR A 31 -1.66 10.05 5.85
C TYR A 31 -2.10 11.41 5.29
N SER A 32 -1.33 11.98 4.36
CA SER A 32 -1.68 13.24 3.67
C SER A 32 -2.92 13.13 2.77
N ARG A 33 -3.29 11.92 2.34
CA ARG A 33 -4.46 11.64 1.49
C ARG A 33 -5.65 11.07 2.26
N ASP A 34 -5.60 11.08 3.60
CA ASP A 34 -6.61 10.48 4.48
C ASP A 34 -6.82 8.97 4.26
N PHE A 35 -5.77 8.25 3.88
CA PHE A 35 -5.78 6.79 3.73
C PHE A 35 -5.42 6.10 5.06
N HIS A 36 -6.23 6.36 6.10
CA HIS A 36 -6.03 5.84 7.46
C HIS A 36 -6.00 4.30 7.51
N GLU A 37 -6.81 3.64 6.66
CA GLU A 37 -6.81 2.17 6.53
C GLU A 37 -5.48 1.63 6.00
N LEU A 38 -4.91 2.24 4.95
CA LEU A 38 -3.61 1.85 4.41
C LEU A 38 -2.50 2.05 5.44
N VAL A 39 -2.52 3.15 6.20
CA VAL A 39 -1.54 3.41 7.26
C VAL A 39 -1.55 2.29 8.30
N ASN A 40 -2.74 1.87 8.75
CA ASN A 40 -2.88 0.76 9.69
C ASN A 40 -2.43 -0.57 9.06
N TYR A 41 -2.82 -0.83 7.81
CA TYR A 41 -2.42 -2.04 7.09
C TYR A 41 -0.89 -2.15 6.93
N LEU A 42 -0.21 -1.05 6.62
CA LEU A 42 1.25 -1.02 6.48
C LEU A 42 1.99 -1.25 7.80
N ASN A 43 1.34 -1.12 8.96
CA ASN A 43 2.00 -1.47 10.22
C ASN A 43 2.06 -2.97 10.43
N ASP A 44 0.97 -3.69 10.18
CA ASP A 44 0.84 -5.12 10.47
C ASP A 44 1.20 -6.03 9.29
N HIS A 45 1.02 -5.55 8.05
CA HIS A 45 1.08 -6.37 6.83
C HIS A 45 2.17 -5.93 5.83
N LYS A 46 3.35 -5.53 6.32
CA LYS A 46 4.48 -5.06 5.49
C LYS A 46 4.94 -6.10 4.45
N THR A 47 4.96 -7.37 4.83
CA THR A 47 5.41 -8.46 3.96
C THR A 47 4.42 -8.71 2.83
N GLU A 48 3.12 -8.71 3.12
CA GLU A 48 2.06 -8.85 2.11
C GLU A 48 2.08 -7.66 1.14
N TYR A 49 2.24 -6.44 1.67
CA TYR A 49 2.39 -5.25 0.85
C TYR A 49 3.59 -5.35 -0.09
N ALA A 50 4.78 -5.69 0.42
CA ALA A 50 5.98 -5.83 -0.40
C ALA A 50 5.81 -6.92 -1.46
N ARG A 51 5.17 -8.04 -1.11
CA ARG A 51 4.83 -9.10 -2.06
C ARG A 51 3.90 -8.58 -3.16
N PHE A 52 2.83 -7.86 -2.80
CA PHE A 52 1.90 -7.26 -3.76
C PHE A 52 2.60 -6.29 -4.71
N ILE A 53 3.52 -5.44 -4.23
CA ILE A 53 4.30 -4.54 -5.10
C ILE A 53 5.19 -5.30 -6.08
N LEU A 54 5.73 -6.46 -5.68
CA LEU A 54 6.62 -7.28 -6.50
C LEU A 54 5.89 -8.18 -7.50
N THR A 55 4.85 -8.88 -7.05
CA THR A 55 4.16 -9.88 -7.86
C THR A 55 2.94 -9.31 -8.58
N GLY A 56 2.36 -8.23 -8.06
CA GLY A 56 1.05 -7.74 -8.51
C GLY A 56 -0.10 -8.73 -8.22
N GLU A 57 0.21 -9.87 -7.61
CA GLU A 57 -0.76 -10.88 -7.21
C GLU A 57 -1.35 -10.45 -5.87
N GLU A 58 -2.66 -10.29 -5.87
CA GLU A 58 -3.42 -10.35 -4.64
C GLU A 58 -3.18 -11.74 -4.08
N ASP A 59 -2.92 -11.84 -2.77
CA ASP A 59 -2.96 -13.14 -2.12
C ASP A 59 -4.43 -13.60 -2.13
N GLU A 60 -4.88 -14.09 -3.30
CA GLU A 60 -5.98 -15.02 -3.46
C GLU A 60 -5.49 -16.32 -2.81
N SER A 61 -5.41 -16.31 -1.49
CA SER A 61 -5.57 -17.52 -0.71
C SER A 61 -6.94 -18.09 -1.11
N LYS A 62 -6.91 -19.00 -2.09
CA LYS A 62 -7.98 -19.90 -2.49
C LYS A 62 -8.68 -20.54 -1.29
#